data_AF-A0AAV9JRZ1-F1
#
_entry.id   AF-A0AAV9JRZ1-F1
#
_cell.length_a   1.000
_cell.length_b   1.000
_cell.length_c   1.000
_cell.angle_alpha   90.00
_cell.angle_beta   90.00
_cell.angle_gamma   90.00
#
_symmetry.space_group_name_H-M   'P 1'
#
loop_
_entity.id
_entity.type
_entity.pdbx_description
1 polymer ?
#
loop_
_entity_poly.entity_id
_entity_poly.type
_entity_poly.pdbx_seq_one_letter_code
_entity_poly.pdbx_strand_id
1 'polypeptide(L)'
;MAHIVDDKSEHCIPFILERIKSHRQQYEAKGETPPPFFVGLNGVQGAGKTTLVTTLASTLSSPPHSLPTVVLSIDDLYLPHTQQEALARSHSDNPLVQHRGQPSTHDVKLGTELFSALLNRQSHIKLPSYDKSAFSGRGDRRPENEWETVNTNGQQPVEVVVFEGWCVGFRALSDDEAEQKWKDAKAEYESKGDGYQGQLGKLQLEHVLFVNSKLREYDALTDQFGAFMHIDAEDAQYVYAWRLEQEAALRAAKGTGMTDEQVIKFVNGYYPAYELYTDVLRHGIFNGEKGSESPSLSRIDGPNAGDAGQIGPSASLQKVLQAAQPLVFYTILQKVDRTKPKKCVLNVATMQAVAVRAFQEQVIRAGTQIKDGKMPKDLAKVLRQYCGAVRDMDYMQEKANNGFDNDPFLLMSSKQIERDMMENHGLMQWVEQRQDLPVALDSKHPGLPGVGRTARIHAAQCQNRRIRRKLNMLSALAGGLALIVPMVIMKLVPGKICSLVTTCSFVFGFAVAIALLSDLRPNEILGVTAAYAAVLVVFVGTTSS
;
A
#
# COMPACT_ATOMS: atom_id res chain seq x y z
N MET A 1 4.52 -2.36 -12.91
CA MET A 1 4.19 -2.81 -11.54
C MET A 1 3.76 -1.59 -10.77
N ALA A 2 2.64 -1.65 -10.04
CA ALA A 2 2.24 -0.55 -9.16
C ALA A 2 3.34 -0.36 -8.09
N HIS A 3 3.68 0.89 -7.79
CA HIS A 3 4.65 1.20 -6.74
C HIS A 3 4.00 0.88 -5.39
N ILE A 4 4.36 -0.26 -4.79
CA ILE A 4 3.90 -0.63 -3.45
C ILE A 4 4.60 0.31 -2.46
N VAL A 5 3.84 1.13 -1.75
CA VAL A 5 4.35 1.96 -0.66
C VAL A 5 4.32 1.09 0.61
N ASP A 6 5.49 0.81 1.18
CA ASP A 6 5.61 0.11 2.46
C ASP A 6 5.68 1.14 3.59
N ASP A 7 4.54 1.39 4.21
CA ASP A 7 4.32 2.32 5.33
C ASP A 7 4.16 1.59 6.68
N LYS A 8 4.06 0.26 6.68
CA LYS A 8 3.76 -0.53 7.89
C LYS A 8 5.02 -1.15 8.48
N SER A 9 5.96 -1.59 7.63
CA SER A 9 7.16 -2.30 8.08
C SER A 9 8.02 -1.47 9.02
N GLU A 10 8.10 -0.15 8.82
CA GLU A 10 8.89 0.76 9.67
C GLU A 10 8.42 0.79 11.14
N HIS A 11 7.18 0.42 11.40
CA HIS A 11 6.60 0.36 12.73
C HIS A 11 6.51 -1.05 13.29
N CYS A 12 6.06 -2.00 12.46
CA CYS A 12 5.83 -3.38 12.84
C CYS A 12 7.15 -4.12 13.15
N ILE A 13 8.20 -3.90 12.36
CA ILE A 13 9.45 -4.65 12.52
C ILE A 13 10.15 -4.32 13.85
N PRO A 14 10.37 -3.05 14.24
CA PRO A 14 10.97 -2.73 15.53
C PRO A 14 10.18 -3.29 16.72
N PHE A 15 8.85 -3.24 16.67
CA PHE A 15 7.98 -3.82 17.69
C PHE A 15 8.21 -5.32 17.85
N ILE A 16 8.20 -6.08 16.75
CA ILE A 16 8.43 -7.53 16.77
C ILE A 16 9.83 -7.87 17.26
N LEU A 17 10.85 -7.14 16.81
CA LEU A 17 12.23 -7.32 17.28
C LEU A 17 12.36 -7.10 18.80
N GLU A 18 11.67 -6.07 19.33
CA GLU A 18 11.66 -5.79 20.77
C GLU A 18 10.97 -6.91 21.57
N ARG A 19 9.84 -7.44 21.07
CA ARG A 19 9.14 -8.56 21.70
C ARG A 19 9.97 -9.85 21.67
N ILE A 20 10.60 -10.18 20.54
CA ILE A 20 11.53 -11.32 20.43
C ILE A 20 12.70 -11.17 21.41
N LYS A 21 13.29 -9.98 21.51
CA LYS A 21 14.38 -9.70 22.45
C LYS A 21 13.92 -9.92 23.90
N SER A 22 12.76 -9.40 24.26
CA SER A 22 12.19 -9.55 25.61
C SER A 22 11.92 -11.01 25.95
N HIS A 23 11.34 -11.77 25.02
CA HIS A 23 11.13 -13.21 25.14
C HIS A 23 12.43 -13.94 25.43
N ARG A 24 13.47 -13.74 24.61
CA ARG A 24 14.78 -14.40 24.80
C ARG A 24 15.40 -14.08 26.17
N GLN A 25 15.37 -12.80 26.55
CA GLN A 25 15.90 -12.38 27.85
C GLN A 25 15.18 -13.03 29.04
N GLN A 26 13.87 -13.27 28.95
CA GLN A 26 13.10 -13.93 30.01
C GLN A 26 13.52 -15.39 30.22
N TYR A 27 13.84 -16.12 29.14
CA TYR A 27 14.31 -17.51 29.22
C TYR A 27 15.80 -17.59 29.61
N GLU A 28 16.62 -16.70 29.06
CA GLU A 28 18.04 -16.56 29.45
C GLU A 28 18.19 -16.29 30.95
N ALA A 29 17.35 -15.42 31.52
CA ALA A 29 17.34 -15.13 32.96
C ALA A 29 17.01 -16.36 33.83
N LYS A 30 16.34 -17.36 33.27
CA LYS A 30 16.03 -18.65 33.91
C LYS A 30 17.04 -19.75 33.60
N GLY A 31 18.02 -19.49 32.73
CA GLY A 31 18.96 -20.50 32.23
C GLY A 31 18.30 -21.53 31.29
N GLU A 32 17.17 -21.17 30.69
CA GLU A 32 16.40 -22.02 29.79
C GLU A 32 16.62 -21.62 28.32
N THR A 33 16.50 -22.58 27.40
CA THR A 33 16.53 -22.29 25.97
C THR A 33 15.15 -21.75 25.55
N PRO A 34 15.06 -20.56 24.92
CA PRO A 34 13.77 -20.02 24.50
C PRO A 34 13.14 -20.90 23.41
N PRO A 35 11.84 -21.23 23.52
CA PRO A 35 11.11 -21.84 22.41
C PRO A 35 11.00 -20.83 21.25
N PRO A 36 10.68 -21.30 20.03
CA PRO A 36 10.44 -20.42 18.89
C PRO A 36 9.37 -19.37 19.20
N PHE A 37 9.57 -18.15 18.71
CA PHE A 37 8.67 -17.02 18.97
C PHE A 37 7.57 -16.97 17.91
N PHE A 38 6.30 -17.04 18.33
CA PHE A 38 5.16 -17.00 17.42
C PHE A 38 4.62 -15.57 17.31
N VAL A 39 4.48 -15.10 16.07
CA VAL A 39 3.91 -13.80 15.72
C VAL A 39 2.61 -14.04 14.96
N GLY A 40 1.48 -13.64 15.54
CA GLY A 40 0.20 -13.63 14.84
C GLY A 40 0.04 -12.35 14.02
N LEU A 41 -0.45 -12.46 12.79
CA LEU A 41 -0.74 -11.32 11.93
C LEU A 41 -2.15 -11.41 11.34
N ASN A 42 -2.94 -10.40 11.62
CA ASN A 42 -4.29 -10.21 11.10
C ASN A 42 -4.37 -8.96 10.22
N GLY A 43 -5.33 -8.98 9.29
CA GLY A 43 -5.74 -7.83 8.52
C GLY A 43 -6.81 -8.24 7.53
N VAL A 44 -7.68 -7.32 7.14
CA VAL A 44 -8.71 -7.62 6.14
C VAL A 44 -8.08 -7.95 4.77
N GLN A 45 -8.85 -8.56 3.88
CA GLN A 45 -8.36 -8.89 2.54
C GLN A 45 -7.96 -7.61 1.78
N GLY A 46 -6.80 -7.65 1.13
CA GLY A 46 -6.25 -6.49 0.42
C GLY A 46 -5.50 -5.46 1.27
N ALA A 47 -5.49 -5.56 2.60
CA ALA A 47 -4.84 -4.59 3.50
C ALA A 47 -3.29 -4.57 3.48
N GLY A 48 -2.64 -5.33 2.58
CA GLY A 48 -1.18 -5.37 2.46
C GLY A 48 -0.46 -6.37 3.39
N LYS A 49 -1.18 -7.31 4.02
CA LYS A 49 -0.59 -8.36 4.88
C LYS A 49 0.59 -9.07 4.24
N THR A 50 0.43 -9.58 3.02
CA THR A 50 1.47 -10.35 2.32
C THR A 50 2.76 -9.53 2.15
N THR A 51 2.64 -8.23 1.87
CA THR A 51 3.79 -7.32 1.79
C THR A 51 4.49 -7.24 3.14
N LEU A 52 3.76 -6.94 4.21
CA LEU A 52 4.33 -6.83 5.56
C LEU A 52 4.97 -8.15 6.03
N VAL A 53 4.29 -9.29 5.82
CA VAL A 53 4.78 -10.63 6.17
C VAL A 53 6.08 -10.94 5.44
N THR A 54 6.15 -10.63 4.14
CA THR A 54 7.35 -10.88 3.34
C THR A 54 8.51 -10.02 3.83
N THR A 55 8.28 -8.72 4.05
CA THR A 55 9.31 -7.81 4.55
C THR A 55 9.78 -8.22 5.95
N LEU A 56 8.86 -8.58 6.85
CA LEU A 56 9.18 -9.05 8.20
C LEU A 56 10.01 -10.34 8.16
N ALA A 57 9.57 -11.37 7.45
CA ALA A 57 10.28 -12.65 7.37
C ALA A 57 11.68 -12.50 6.76
N SER A 58 11.80 -11.69 5.71
CA SER A 58 13.09 -11.37 5.09
C SER A 58 14.01 -10.62 6.05
N THR A 59 13.48 -9.66 6.82
CA THR A 59 14.26 -8.85 7.77
C THR A 59 14.76 -9.70 8.93
N LEU A 60 13.91 -10.55 9.49
CA LEU A 60 14.27 -11.44 10.59
C LEU A 60 15.30 -12.49 10.14
N SER A 61 15.15 -13.06 8.95
CA SER A 61 16.04 -14.11 8.43
C SER A 61 17.39 -13.60 7.93
N SER A 62 17.50 -12.30 7.62
CA SER A 62 18.74 -11.70 7.09
C SER A 62 19.63 -11.14 8.20
N PRO A 63 20.94 -10.96 7.95
CA PRO A 63 21.81 -10.19 8.85
C PRO A 63 21.24 -8.77 9.10
N PRO A 64 21.35 -8.23 10.31
CA PRO A 64 22.12 -8.76 11.46
C PRO A 64 21.35 -9.75 12.34
N HIS A 65 20.08 -10.01 12.07
CA HIS A 65 19.22 -10.80 12.95
C HIS A 65 19.42 -12.30 12.76
N SER A 66 19.50 -12.76 11.51
CA SER A 66 19.79 -14.14 11.12
C SER A 66 18.94 -15.17 11.89
N LEU A 67 17.65 -14.87 12.07
CA LEU A 67 16.68 -15.72 12.77
C LEU A 67 15.95 -16.60 11.76
N PRO A 68 16.15 -17.94 11.77
CA PRO A 68 15.37 -18.85 10.93
C PRO A 68 13.87 -18.63 11.15
N THR A 69 13.22 -18.05 10.14
CA THR A 69 11.82 -17.64 10.21
C THR A 69 11.00 -18.42 9.20
N VAL A 70 9.88 -19.00 9.64
CA VAL A 70 8.89 -19.62 8.75
C VAL A 70 7.62 -18.78 8.74
N VAL A 71 7.00 -18.70 7.57
CA VAL A 71 5.70 -18.05 7.39
C VAL A 71 4.66 -19.14 7.16
N LEU A 72 3.60 -19.12 7.94
CA LEU A 72 2.49 -20.04 7.86
C LEU A 72 1.21 -19.25 7.60
N SER A 73 0.46 -19.63 6.57
CA SER A 73 -0.88 -19.07 6.33
C SER A 73 -1.93 -19.95 6.97
N ILE A 74 -2.95 -19.36 7.59
CA ILE A 74 -4.12 -20.14 8.04
C ILE A 74 -4.82 -20.83 6.86
N ASP A 75 -4.74 -20.24 5.66
CA ASP A 75 -5.32 -20.83 4.46
C ASP A 75 -4.64 -22.15 4.06
N ASP A 76 -3.40 -22.41 4.49
CA ASP A 76 -2.75 -23.71 4.27
C ASP A 76 -3.32 -24.82 5.17
N LEU A 77 -4.08 -24.43 6.20
CA LEU A 77 -4.77 -25.32 7.12
C LEU A 77 -6.23 -25.56 6.73
N TYR A 78 -6.70 -25.16 5.55
CA TYR A 78 -8.06 -25.52 5.12
C TYR A 78 -8.28 -27.04 5.19
N LEU A 79 -9.54 -27.42 5.44
CA LEU A 79 -9.98 -28.82 5.37
C LEU A 79 -9.69 -29.40 3.98
N PRO A 80 -9.29 -30.68 3.88
CA PRO A 80 -9.24 -31.37 2.59
C PRO A 80 -10.60 -31.32 1.91
N HIS A 81 -10.61 -31.35 0.57
CA HIS A 81 -11.81 -31.17 -0.25
C HIS A 81 -12.96 -32.10 0.19
N THR A 82 -12.66 -33.36 0.47
CA THR A 82 -13.64 -34.35 0.93
C THR A 82 -14.27 -34.00 2.28
N GLN A 83 -13.50 -33.43 3.21
CA GLN A 83 -14.00 -32.99 4.52
C GLN A 83 -14.78 -31.69 4.41
N GLN A 84 -14.35 -30.77 3.55
CA GLN A 84 -15.11 -29.56 3.23
C GLN A 84 -16.48 -29.89 2.61
N GLU A 85 -16.55 -30.87 1.70
CA GLU A 85 -17.83 -31.35 1.14
C GLU A 85 -18.69 -32.08 2.16
N ALA A 86 -18.09 -32.78 3.12
CA ALA A 86 -18.84 -33.39 4.23
C ALA A 86 -19.43 -32.32 5.16
N LEU A 87 -18.68 -31.27 5.47
CA LEU A 87 -19.13 -30.13 6.28
C LEU A 87 -20.29 -29.38 5.60
N ALA A 88 -20.15 -29.08 4.31
CA ALA A 88 -21.21 -28.42 3.54
C ALA A 88 -22.49 -29.27 3.49
N ARG A 89 -22.37 -30.59 3.32
CA ARG A 89 -23.53 -31.51 3.31
C ARG A 89 -24.21 -31.62 4.67
N SER A 90 -23.47 -31.58 5.79
CA SER A 90 -24.05 -31.67 7.13
C SER A 90 -24.76 -30.39 7.58
N HIS A 91 -24.50 -29.26 6.91
CA HIS A 91 -25.11 -27.95 7.18
C HIS A 91 -25.55 -27.31 5.87
N SER A 92 -26.39 -27.99 5.09
CA SER A 92 -26.71 -27.63 3.70
C SER A 92 -27.45 -26.29 3.55
N ASP A 93 -28.08 -25.80 4.61
CA ASP A 93 -28.78 -24.52 4.70
C ASP A 93 -27.91 -23.39 5.24
N ASN A 94 -26.74 -23.69 5.83
CA ASN A 94 -25.83 -22.69 6.37
C ASN A 94 -24.91 -22.12 5.27
N PRO A 95 -25.13 -20.88 4.79
CA PRO A 95 -24.34 -20.31 3.70
C PRO A 95 -22.87 -20.06 4.06
N LEU A 96 -22.52 -19.98 5.36
CA LEU A 96 -21.19 -19.64 5.84
C LEU A 96 -20.17 -20.78 5.68
N VAL A 97 -20.63 -22.02 5.49
CA VAL A 97 -19.78 -23.22 5.49
C VAL A 97 -19.85 -24.03 4.19
N GLN A 98 -20.53 -23.49 3.17
CA GLN A 98 -20.62 -24.14 1.86
C GLN A 98 -19.29 -24.18 1.11
N HIS A 99 -18.40 -23.26 1.43
CA HIS A 99 -17.08 -23.12 0.82
C HIS A 99 -16.04 -22.84 1.90
N ARG A 100 -14.76 -23.09 1.56
CA ARG A 100 -13.64 -22.74 2.43
C ARG A 100 -13.63 -21.23 2.73
N GLY A 101 -13.32 -20.85 3.97
CA GLY A 101 -13.19 -19.45 4.37
C GLY A 101 -13.38 -19.28 5.86
N GLN A 102 -14.63 -19.34 6.31
CA GLN A 102 -15.04 -19.04 7.69
C GLN A 102 -14.36 -19.96 8.72
N PRO A 103 -14.20 -19.51 9.98
CA PRO A 103 -13.90 -20.41 11.09
C PRO A 103 -14.89 -21.59 11.09
N SER A 104 -14.36 -22.80 11.28
CA SER A 104 -14.94 -24.14 11.01
C SER A 104 -14.43 -24.83 9.74
N THR A 105 -13.85 -24.09 8.79
CA THR A 105 -13.38 -24.66 7.50
C THR A 105 -11.89 -24.98 7.48
N HIS A 106 -11.19 -24.85 8.61
CA HIS A 106 -9.79 -25.22 8.80
C HIS A 106 -9.66 -26.47 9.68
N ASP A 107 -8.63 -27.26 9.40
CA ASP A 107 -8.17 -28.38 10.21
C ASP A 107 -7.34 -27.85 11.39
N VAL A 108 -8.04 -27.39 12.42
CA VAL A 108 -7.43 -26.80 13.62
C VAL A 108 -6.54 -27.82 14.31
N LYS A 109 -6.91 -29.11 14.29
CA LYS A 109 -6.11 -30.18 14.87
C LYS A 109 -4.73 -30.26 14.22
N LEU A 110 -4.66 -30.31 12.88
CA LEU A 110 -3.38 -30.26 12.17
C LEU A 110 -2.57 -29.01 12.54
N GLY A 111 -3.22 -27.85 12.65
CA GLY A 111 -2.57 -26.62 13.10
C GLY A 111 -1.94 -26.74 14.49
N THR A 112 -2.68 -27.32 15.45
CA THR A 112 -2.19 -27.49 16.83
C THR A 112 -1.03 -28.49 16.92
N GLU A 113 -1.08 -29.57 16.13
CA GLU A 113 0.01 -30.54 16.03
C GLU A 113 1.26 -29.90 15.41
N LEU A 114 1.10 -29.09 14.37
CA LEU A 114 2.19 -28.34 13.75
C LEU A 114 2.83 -27.33 14.72
N PHE A 115 2.01 -26.54 15.42
CA PHE A 115 2.51 -25.58 16.41
C PHE A 115 3.27 -26.28 17.52
N SER A 116 2.75 -27.39 18.03
CA SER A 116 3.43 -28.22 19.03
C SER A 116 4.76 -28.77 18.51
N ALA A 117 4.80 -29.27 17.26
CA ALA A 117 6.04 -29.75 16.65
C ALA A 117 7.10 -28.65 16.53
N LEU A 118 6.69 -27.44 16.12
CA LEU A 118 7.55 -26.26 16.02
C LEU A 118 8.05 -25.81 17.39
N LEU A 119 7.16 -25.66 18.38
CA LEU A 119 7.50 -25.28 19.75
C LEU A 119 8.56 -26.21 20.36
N ASN A 120 8.42 -27.52 20.10
CA ASN A 120 9.34 -28.55 20.57
C ASN A 120 10.57 -28.76 19.68
N ARG A 121 10.73 -27.95 18.62
CA ARG A 121 11.84 -28.03 17.65
C ARG A 121 12.08 -29.46 17.14
N GLN A 122 10.99 -30.17 16.86
CA GLN A 122 11.08 -31.51 16.29
C GLN A 122 11.87 -31.48 14.97
N SER A 123 12.48 -32.61 14.61
CA SER A 123 13.21 -32.73 13.35
C SER A 123 12.26 -33.04 12.20
N HIS A 124 12.58 -32.58 10.99
CA HIS A 124 11.84 -32.88 9.75
C HIS A 124 10.35 -32.52 9.84
N ILE A 125 10.05 -31.32 10.34
CA ILE A 125 8.67 -30.83 10.44
C ILE A 125 8.16 -30.50 9.04
N LYS A 126 7.01 -31.06 8.66
CA LYS A 126 6.37 -30.74 7.38
C LYS A 126 5.36 -29.62 7.53
N LEU A 127 5.48 -28.61 6.69
CA LEU A 127 4.59 -27.45 6.65
C LEU A 127 3.45 -27.72 5.67
N PRO A 128 2.18 -27.79 6.13
CA PRO A 128 1.03 -27.98 5.25
C PRO A 128 0.98 -26.96 4.13
N SER A 129 0.47 -27.37 2.96
CA SER A 129 0.25 -26.48 1.84
C SER A 129 -1.09 -26.78 1.17
N TYR A 130 -1.80 -25.73 0.77
CA TYR A 130 -3.12 -25.84 0.16
C TYR A 130 -3.14 -25.30 -1.28
N ASP A 131 -3.69 -26.08 -2.21
CA ASP A 131 -3.90 -25.65 -3.59
C ASP A 131 -5.33 -25.13 -3.76
N LYS A 132 -5.50 -23.80 -3.74
CA LYS A 132 -6.79 -23.12 -3.96
C LYS A 132 -7.37 -23.33 -5.36
N SER A 133 -6.57 -23.77 -6.34
CA SER A 133 -6.98 -23.98 -7.73
C SER A 133 -7.52 -25.39 -8.02
N ALA A 134 -7.18 -26.36 -7.17
CA ALA A 134 -7.66 -27.74 -7.28
C ALA A 134 -9.21 -27.80 -7.28
N PHE A 135 -9.76 -28.87 -7.85
CA PHE A 135 -11.21 -29.09 -7.96
C PHE A 135 -11.96 -27.89 -8.54
N SER A 136 -11.45 -27.31 -9.64
CA SER A 136 -12.03 -26.14 -10.31
C SER A 136 -12.15 -24.92 -9.41
N GLY A 137 -11.12 -24.65 -8.60
CA GLY A 137 -11.08 -23.51 -7.68
C GLY A 137 -11.77 -23.74 -6.34
N ARG A 138 -12.32 -24.92 -6.08
CA ARG A 138 -12.86 -25.31 -4.76
C ARG A 138 -11.76 -25.61 -3.74
N GLY A 139 -10.58 -25.97 -4.25
CA GLY A 139 -9.35 -26.15 -3.49
C GLY A 139 -9.24 -27.53 -2.83
N ASP A 140 -8.00 -27.94 -2.57
CA ASP A 140 -7.68 -29.13 -1.77
C ASP A 140 -6.29 -29.01 -1.14
N ARG A 141 -6.05 -29.80 -0.10
CA ARG A 141 -4.75 -29.91 0.54
C ARG A 141 -3.80 -30.63 -0.42
N ARG A 142 -2.58 -30.11 -0.57
CA ARG A 142 -1.56 -30.80 -1.37
C ARG A 142 -1.17 -32.11 -0.71
N PRO A 143 -0.76 -33.13 -1.49
CA PRO A 143 -0.13 -34.34 -0.96
C PRO A 143 1.04 -34.01 -0.02
N GLU A 144 1.18 -34.76 1.07
CA GLU A 144 2.18 -34.50 2.13
C GLU A 144 3.64 -34.59 1.65
N ASN A 145 3.90 -35.27 0.54
CA ASN A 145 5.22 -35.33 -0.09
C ASN A 145 5.59 -34.04 -0.86
N GLU A 146 4.63 -33.15 -1.11
CA GLU A 146 4.87 -31.82 -1.69
C GLU A 146 5.07 -30.74 -0.61
N TRP A 147 4.91 -31.09 0.67
CA TRP A 147 5.04 -30.14 1.77
C TRP A 147 6.49 -29.78 2.02
N GLU A 148 6.75 -28.51 2.28
CA GLU A 148 8.07 -28.05 2.69
C GLU A 148 8.46 -28.73 4.01
N THR A 149 9.70 -29.21 4.09
CA THR A 149 10.24 -29.81 5.32
C THR A 149 11.30 -28.89 5.92
N VAL A 150 11.09 -28.51 7.18
CA VAL A 150 12.01 -27.65 7.96
C VAL A 150 12.63 -28.45 9.11
N ASN A 151 13.64 -27.87 9.78
CA ASN A 151 14.44 -28.53 10.81
C ASN A 151 15.06 -29.85 10.32
N THR A 152 15.55 -29.86 9.08
CA THR A 152 16.30 -31.01 8.54
C THR A 152 17.75 -30.99 9.04
N ASN A 153 18.46 -32.10 8.85
CA ASN A 153 19.85 -32.21 9.30
C ASN A 153 20.73 -31.11 8.68
N GLY A 154 21.44 -30.35 9.52
CA GLY A 154 22.31 -29.25 9.09
C GLY A 154 21.62 -27.89 8.93
N GLN A 155 20.29 -27.82 9.09
CA GLN A 155 19.58 -26.55 9.22
C GLN A 155 19.55 -26.11 10.69
N GLN A 156 19.63 -24.80 10.92
CA GLN A 156 19.29 -24.25 12.23
C GLN A 156 17.78 -24.45 12.48
N PRO A 157 17.37 -24.82 13.69
CA PRO A 157 15.95 -24.94 14.00
C PRO A 157 15.23 -23.61 13.81
N VAL A 158 13.96 -23.67 13.42
CA VAL A 158 13.07 -22.50 13.36
C VAL A 158 13.11 -21.74 14.68
N GLU A 159 13.33 -20.43 14.62
CA GLU A 159 13.39 -19.52 15.77
C GLU A 159 12.16 -18.59 15.83
N VAL A 160 11.57 -18.27 14.68
CA VAL A 160 10.39 -17.41 14.59
C VAL A 160 9.36 -18.03 13.66
N VAL A 161 8.10 -18.01 14.08
CA VAL A 161 6.96 -18.45 13.28
C VAL A 161 6.04 -17.26 13.08
N VAL A 162 5.85 -16.83 11.84
CA VAL A 162 4.86 -15.81 11.49
C VAL A 162 3.60 -16.54 11.00
N PHE A 163 2.53 -16.48 11.78
CA PHE A 163 1.24 -17.07 11.42
C PHE A 163 0.26 -15.98 10.98
N GLU A 164 -0.11 -15.98 9.71
CA GLU A 164 -0.90 -14.93 9.10
C GLU A 164 -2.26 -15.42 8.62
N GLY A 165 -3.26 -14.53 8.67
CA GLY A 165 -4.54 -14.80 8.07
C GLY A 165 -5.59 -13.76 8.38
N TRP A 166 -6.69 -13.79 7.63
CA TRP A 166 -7.75 -12.78 7.73
C TRP A 166 -8.60 -12.92 9.01
N CYS A 167 -8.69 -14.14 9.57
CA CYS A 167 -9.39 -14.44 10.83
C CYS A 167 -8.45 -14.84 11.98
N VAL A 168 -7.13 -14.80 11.77
CA VAL A 168 -6.14 -15.10 12.82
C VAL A 168 -6.31 -14.13 13.98
N GLY A 169 -6.39 -14.63 15.21
CA GLY A 169 -6.60 -13.82 16.40
C GLY A 169 -8.06 -13.45 16.70
N PHE A 170 -9.01 -13.74 15.82
CA PHE A 170 -10.42 -13.62 16.19
C PHE A 170 -10.70 -14.54 17.39
N ARG A 171 -11.47 -14.01 18.35
CA ARG A 171 -11.94 -14.78 19.52
C ARG A 171 -13.45 -14.88 19.46
N ALA A 172 -13.95 -16.05 19.86
CA ALA A 172 -15.39 -16.25 19.99
C ALA A 172 -15.97 -15.31 21.06
N LEU A 173 -17.16 -14.81 20.79
CA LEU A 173 -17.96 -14.06 21.76
C LEU A 173 -18.71 -15.03 22.69
N SER A 174 -19.23 -14.53 23.81
CA SER A 174 -20.31 -15.28 24.49
C SER A 174 -21.51 -15.41 23.55
N ASP A 175 -22.31 -16.45 23.74
CA ASP A 175 -23.46 -16.71 22.86
C ASP A 175 -24.48 -15.55 22.98
N ASP A 176 -24.64 -14.97 24.18
CA ASP A 176 -25.47 -13.79 24.43
C ASP A 176 -24.97 -12.54 23.67
N GLU A 177 -23.66 -12.27 23.67
CA GLU A 177 -23.07 -11.15 22.92
C GLU A 177 -23.21 -11.33 21.41
N ALA A 178 -22.97 -12.56 20.90
CA ALA A 178 -23.15 -12.88 19.49
C ALA A 178 -24.61 -12.74 19.07
N GLU A 179 -25.55 -13.21 19.88
CA GLU A 179 -26.99 -13.07 19.65
C GLU A 179 -27.41 -11.60 19.68
N GLN A 180 -26.91 -10.79 20.62
CA GLN A 180 -27.23 -9.38 20.69
C GLN A 180 -26.74 -8.62 19.44
N LYS A 181 -25.48 -8.82 19.04
CA LYS A 181 -24.95 -8.22 17.79
C LYS A 181 -25.75 -8.65 16.57
N TRP A 182 -26.16 -9.93 16.51
CA TRP A 182 -27.02 -10.43 15.43
C TRP A 182 -28.41 -9.77 15.45
N LYS A 183 -29.05 -9.62 16.62
CA LYS A 183 -30.35 -8.95 16.77
C LYS A 183 -30.30 -7.51 16.29
N ASP A 184 -29.26 -6.77 16.66
CA ASP A 184 -29.09 -5.38 16.25
C ASP A 184 -28.92 -5.27 14.73
N ALA A 185 -28.07 -6.11 14.13
CA ALA A 185 -27.91 -6.18 12.68
C ALA A 185 -29.18 -6.65 11.96
N LYS A 186 -29.95 -7.56 12.56
CA LYS A 186 -31.21 -8.07 12.02
C LYS A 186 -32.28 -6.98 11.99
N ALA A 187 -32.44 -6.24 13.09
CA ALA A 187 -33.36 -5.11 13.17
C ALA A 187 -32.99 -4.00 12.19
N GLU A 188 -31.69 -3.72 12.00
CA GLU A 188 -31.23 -2.76 10.99
C GLU A 188 -31.58 -3.24 9.57
N TYR A 189 -31.34 -4.51 9.25
CA TYR A 189 -31.69 -5.10 7.96
C TYR A 189 -33.19 -5.01 7.68
N GLU A 190 -34.03 -5.35 8.66
CA GLU A 190 -35.50 -5.29 8.53
C GLU A 190 -36.01 -3.86 8.34
N SER A 191 -35.36 -2.88 8.97
CA SER A 191 -35.69 -1.45 8.84
C SER A 191 -35.25 -0.86 7.50
N LYS A 192 -34.02 -1.17 7.04
CA LYS A 192 -33.42 -0.54 5.84
C LYS A 192 -33.64 -1.32 4.54
N GLY A 193 -33.99 -2.60 4.60
CA GLY A 193 -34.14 -3.47 3.42
C GLY A 193 -32.88 -3.44 2.55
N ASP A 194 -33.04 -3.06 1.28
CA ASP A 194 -31.95 -2.93 0.31
C ASP A 194 -30.88 -1.89 0.68
N GLY A 195 -31.20 -0.96 1.60
CA GLY A 195 -30.25 0.03 2.11
C GLY A 195 -29.23 -0.51 3.12
N TYR A 196 -29.42 -1.74 3.62
CA TYR A 196 -28.51 -2.37 4.59
C TYR A 196 -27.19 -2.80 3.93
N GLN A 197 -26.08 -2.23 4.42
CA GLN A 197 -24.74 -2.46 3.88
C GLN A 197 -24.02 -3.67 4.50
N GLY A 198 -24.50 -4.19 5.63
CA GLY A 198 -23.91 -5.35 6.31
C GLY A 198 -24.36 -6.69 5.72
N GLN A 199 -23.87 -7.77 6.33
CA GLN A 199 -24.25 -9.15 5.94
C GLN A 199 -24.78 -9.96 7.13
N LEU A 200 -24.40 -9.61 8.36
CA LEU A 200 -24.82 -10.33 9.57
C LEU A 200 -26.34 -10.43 9.71
N GLY A 201 -27.08 -9.33 9.48
CA GLY A 201 -28.54 -9.29 9.58
C GLY A 201 -29.29 -10.16 8.55
N LYS A 202 -28.60 -10.61 7.50
CA LYS A 202 -29.18 -11.49 6.46
C LYS A 202 -29.12 -12.97 6.85
N LEU A 203 -28.36 -13.32 7.90
CA LEU A 203 -28.14 -14.69 8.34
C LEU A 203 -29.16 -15.13 9.40
N GLN A 204 -29.28 -16.44 9.58
CA GLN A 204 -29.96 -17.03 10.72
C GLN A 204 -29.03 -17.08 11.92
N LEU A 205 -29.58 -16.88 13.12
CA LEU A 205 -28.80 -16.89 14.37
C LEU A 205 -28.03 -18.21 14.56
N GLU A 206 -28.65 -19.34 14.23
CA GLU A 206 -28.04 -20.68 14.34
C GLU A 206 -26.74 -20.79 13.51
N HIS A 207 -26.70 -20.20 12.33
CA HIS A 207 -25.52 -20.18 11.47
C HIS A 207 -24.39 -19.35 12.07
N VAL A 208 -24.73 -18.23 12.71
CA VAL A 208 -23.78 -17.34 13.40
C VAL A 208 -23.21 -18.03 14.62
N LEU A 209 -24.06 -18.63 15.45
CA LEU A 209 -23.65 -19.36 16.66
C LEU A 209 -22.80 -20.59 16.31
N PHE A 210 -23.08 -21.28 15.20
CA PHE A 210 -22.24 -22.37 14.72
C PHE A 210 -20.79 -21.92 14.47
N VAL A 211 -20.60 -20.84 13.69
CA VAL A 211 -19.25 -20.30 13.42
C VAL A 211 -18.60 -19.77 14.69
N ASN A 212 -19.35 -19.08 15.55
CA ASN A 212 -18.86 -18.58 16.84
C ASN A 212 -18.37 -19.72 17.74
N SER A 213 -19.13 -20.81 17.84
CA SER A 213 -18.73 -22.00 18.61
C SER A 213 -17.48 -22.65 18.02
N LYS A 214 -17.38 -22.75 16.70
CA LYS A 214 -16.21 -23.32 16.01
C LYS A 214 -14.96 -22.47 16.16
N LEU A 215 -15.13 -21.16 16.26
CA LEU A 215 -14.02 -20.22 16.49
C LEU A 215 -13.32 -20.45 17.83
N ARG A 216 -14.02 -20.97 18.86
CA ARG A 216 -13.41 -21.32 20.16
C ARG A 216 -12.24 -22.30 20.02
N GLU A 217 -12.27 -23.19 19.02
CA GLU A 217 -11.20 -24.16 18.78
C GLU A 217 -9.88 -23.47 18.36
N TYR A 218 -9.94 -22.27 17.77
CA TYR A 218 -8.79 -21.53 17.27
C TYR A 218 -7.98 -20.85 18.39
N ASP A 219 -8.53 -20.81 19.60
CA ASP A 219 -7.83 -20.31 20.79
C ASP A 219 -6.57 -21.14 21.07
N ALA A 220 -6.59 -22.44 20.77
CA ALA A 220 -5.43 -23.32 20.91
C ALA A 220 -4.22 -22.89 20.05
N LEU A 221 -4.46 -22.20 18.94
CA LEU A 221 -3.41 -21.60 18.11
C LEU A 221 -3.07 -20.18 18.58
N THR A 222 -4.11 -19.39 18.86
CA THR A 222 -3.98 -17.97 19.19
C THR A 222 -3.25 -17.75 20.51
N ASP A 223 -3.46 -18.62 21.50
CA ASP A 223 -2.82 -18.57 22.80
C ASP A 223 -1.31 -18.88 22.75
N GLN A 224 -0.80 -19.36 21.62
CA GLN A 224 0.64 -19.61 21.43
C GLN A 224 1.40 -18.37 20.99
N PHE A 225 0.73 -17.28 20.60
CA PHE A 225 1.40 -16.09 20.10
C PHE A 225 2.15 -15.36 21.22
N GLY A 226 3.40 -14.97 20.95
CA GLY A 226 4.17 -14.06 21.80
C GLY A 226 4.00 -12.60 21.41
N ALA A 227 3.53 -12.32 20.20
CA ALA A 227 3.14 -10.99 19.73
C ALA A 227 2.03 -11.11 18.68
N PHE A 228 1.23 -10.05 18.56
CA PHE A 228 0.16 -9.98 17.57
C PHE A 228 0.14 -8.62 16.89
N MET A 229 -0.10 -8.62 15.58
CA MET A 229 -0.28 -7.41 14.77
C MET A 229 -1.60 -7.49 14.04
N HIS A 230 -2.43 -6.46 14.17
CA HIS A 230 -3.67 -6.30 13.43
C HIS A 230 -3.58 -5.07 12.53
N ILE A 231 -3.68 -5.29 11.22
CA ILE A 231 -3.86 -4.21 10.24
C ILE A 231 -5.35 -3.89 10.20
N ASP A 232 -5.74 -2.93 11.04
CA ASP A 232 -7.11 -2.45 11.13
C ASP A 232 -7.47 -1.56 9.92
N ALA A 233 -8.74 -1.58 9.54
CA ALA A 233 -9.31 -0.67 8.57
C ALA A 233 -10.26 0.27 9.31
N GLU A 234 -10.19 1.56 9.01
CA GLU A 234 -11.12 2.55 9.58
C GLU A 234 -12.58 2.15 9.32
N ASP A 235 -12.86 1.70 8.09
CA ASP A 235 -14.13 1.09 7.71
C ASP A 235 -13.89 -0.30 7.12
N ALA A 236 -14.53 -1.32 7.70
CA ALA A 236 -14.46 -2.69 7.22
C ALA A 236 -15.02 -2.83 5.79
N GLN A 237 -15.94 -1.96 5.34
CA GLN A 237 -16.47 -1.93 3.96
C GLN A 237 -15.37 -1.75 2.91
N TYR A 238 -14.21 -1.19 3.25
CA TYR A 238 -13.08 -1.05 2.32
C TYR A 238 -12.61 -2.40 1.75
N VAL A 239 -12.88 -3.51 2.43
CA VAL A 239 -12.57 -4.85 1.94
C VAL A 239 -13.20 -5.16 0.57
N TYR A 240 -14.39 -4.62 0.28
CA TYR A 240 -15.03 -4.79 -1.04
C TYR A 240 -14.22 -4.11 -2.14
N ALA A 241 -13.86 -2.85 -1.95
CA ALA A 241 -13.06 -2.08 -2.91
C ALA A 241 -11.67 -2.71 -3.09
N TRP A 242 -10.98 -3.04 -2.00
CA TRP A 242 -9.65 -3.64 -2.05
C TRP A 242 -9.65 -5.01 -2.72
N ARG A 243 -10.67 -5.84 -2.49
CA ARG A 243 -10.77 -7.14 -3.15
C ARG A 243 -11.07 -7.00 -4.64
N LEU A 244 -11.91 -6.03 -5.03
CA LEU A 244 -12.17 -5.72 -6.44
C LEU A 244 -10.89 -5.26 -7.15
N GLU A 245 -10.11 -4.37 -6.54
CA GLU A 245 -8.82 -3.92 -7.08
C GLU A 245 -7.84 -5.09 -7.24
N GLN A 246 -7.74 -5.95 -6.22
CA GLN A 246 -6.88 -7.12 -6.25
C GLN A 246 -7.30 -8.09 -7.37
N GLU A 247 -8.59 -8.35 -7.53
CA GLU A 247 -9.10 -9.26 -8.56
C GLU A 247 -8.93 -8.65 -9.95
N ALA A 248 -9.13 -7.35 -10.12
CA ALA A 248 -8.87 -6.64 -11.37
C ALA A 248 -7.39 -6.74 -11.78
N ALA A 249 -6.47 -6.58 -10.83
CA ALA A 249 -5.04 -6.78 -11.06
C ALA A 249 -4.71 -8.23 -11.46
N LEU A 250 -5.36 -9.22 -10.82
CA LEU A 250 -5.20 -10.64 -11.15
C LEU A 250 -5.70 -10.96 -12.56
N ARG A 251 -6.90 -10.47 -12.94
CA ARG A 251 -7.46 -10.61 -14.28
C ARG A 251 -6.55 -9.97 -15.33
N ALA A 252 -6.00 -8.79 -15.05
CA ALA A 252 -5.06 -8.11 -15.95
C ALA A 252 -3.75 -8.89 -16.12
N ALA A 253 -3.28 -9.58 -15.08
CA ALA A 253 -2.02 -10.34 -15.12
C ALA A 253 -2.17 -11.75 -15.72
N LYS A 254 -3.25 -12.47 -15.39
CA LYS A 254 -3.43 -13.90 -15.73
C LYS A 254 -4.53 -14.16 -16.78
N GLY A 255 -5.34 -13.15 -17.13
CA GLY A 255 -6.45 -13.29 -18.07
C GLY A 255 -7.69 -14.01 -17.52
N THR A 256 -7.64 -14.51 -16.28
CA THR A 256 -8.72 -15.22 -15.60
C THR A 256 -8.88 -14.70 -14.17
N GLY A 257 -10.09 -14.78 -13.62
CA GLY A 257 -10.45 -14.31 -12.28
C GLY A 257 -11.96 -14.20 -12.11
N MET A 258 -12.41 -13.90 -10.90
CA MET A 258 -13.83 -13.68 -10.59
C MET A 258 -14.37 -12.42 -11.28
N THR A 259 -15.65 -12.40 -11.64
CA THR A 259 -16.35 -11.14 -12.01
C THR A 259 -16.55 -10.26 -10.78
N ASP A 260 -16.89 -8.98 -10.98
CA ASP A 260 -17.07 -8.06 -9.86
C ASP A 260 -18.24 -8.50 -8.96
N GLU A 261 -19.31 -9.07 -9.52
CA GLU A 261 -20.43 -9.65 -8.77
C GLU A 261 -19.99 -10.89 -7.98
N GLN A 262 -19.14 -11.74 -8.58
CA GLN A 262 -18.58 -12.91 -7.90
C GLN A 262 -17.65 -12.48 -6.76
N VAL A 263 -16.87 -11.42 -6.92
CA VAL A 263 -16.06 -10.83 -5.86
C VAL A 263 -16.92 -10.35 -4.71
N ILE A 264 -17.99 -9.59 -4.99
CA ILE A 264 -18.92 -9.12 -3.95
C ILE A 264 -19.52 -10.31 -3.20
N LYS A 265 -20.00 -11.33 -3.93
CA LYS A 265 -20.59 -12.52 -3.35
C LYS A 265 -19.59 -13.33 -2.51
N PHE A 266 -18.34 -13.38 -2.96
CA PHE A 266 -17.22 -13.95 -2.21
C PHE A 266 -17.00 -13.19 -0.90
N VAL A 267 -16.81 -11.87 -0.95
CA VAL A 267 -16.59 -11.02 0.24
C VAL A 267 -17.77 -11.10 1.22
N ASN A 268 -19.01 -11.17 0.73
CA ASN A 268 -20.20 -11.33 1.57
C ASN A 268 -20.13 -12.58 2.46
N GLY A 269 -19.44 -13.63 2.01
CA GLY A 269 -19.23 -14.84 2.81
C GLY A 269 -18.32 -14.62 4.02
N TYR A 270 -17.43 -13.63 3.98
CA TYR A 270 -16.46 -13.30 5.05
C TYR A 270 -16.94 -12.16 5.95
N TYR A 271 -17.69 -11.21 5.37
CA TYR A 271 -18.07 -9.96 6.03
C TYR A 271 -18.74 -10.10 7.41
N PRO A 272 -19.64 -11.08 7.65
CA PRO A 272 -20.24 -11.29 8.97
C PRO A 272 -19.22 -11.49 10.09
N ALA A 273 -18.08 -12.11 9.79
CA ALA A 273 -17.02 -12.30 10.78
C ALA A 273 -16.30 -10.99 11.11
N TYR A 274 -16.17 -10.07 10.15
CA TYR A 274 -15.66 -8.73 10.45
C TYR A 274 -16.62 -7.95 11.35
N GLU A 275 -17.92 -8.03 11.11
CA GLU A 275 -18.97 -7.39 11.94
C GLU A 275 -18.96 -7.93 13.40
N LEU A 276 -18.71 -9.23 13.57
CA LEU A 276 -18.73 -9.87 14.88
C LEU A 276 -17.43 -9.67 15.66
N TYR A 277 -16.28 -9.98 15.04
CA TYR A 277 -15.04 -10.28 15.78
C TYR A 277 -13.96 -9.19 15.68
N THR A 278 -14.07 -8.23 14.76
CA THR A 278 -13.02 -7.18 14.58
C THR A 278 -12.84 -6.34 15.85
N ASP A 279 -13.93 -6.02 16.55
CA ASP A 279 -13.84 -5.26 17.80
C ASP A 279 -12.97 -5.97 18.84
N VAL A 280 -12.98 -7.30 18.88
CA VAL A 280 -12.13 -8.05 19.81
C VAL A 280 -10.66 -7.82 19.52
N LEU A 281 -10.28 -7.75 18.23
CA LEU A 281 -8.91 -7.44 17.83
C LEU A 281 -8.48 -6.04 18.29
N ARG A 282 -9.39 -5.06 18.22
CA ARG A 282 -9.14 -3.67 18.64
C ARG A 282 -8.91 -3.53 20.14
N HIS A 283 -9.52 -4.40 20.94
CA HIS A 283 -9.32 -4.43 22.39
C HIS A 283 -8.11 -5.26 22.83
N GLY A 284 -7.49 -6.01 21.90
CA GLY A 284 -6.37 -6.90 22.15
C GLY A 284 -6.81 -8.35 22.41
N ILE A 285 -5.96 -9.29 22.02
CA ILE A 285 -6.28 -10.73 22.00
C ILE A 285 -5.60 -11.54 23.12
N PHE A 286 -4.77 -10.91 23.94
CA PHE A 286 -4.05 -11.54 25.05
C PHE A 286 -4.83 -11.33 26.35
N ASN A 287 -5.42 -12.41 26.87
CA ASN A 287 -6.15 -12.39 28.14
C ASN A 287 -5.14 -12.36 29.31
N GLY A 288 -4.92 -11.20 29.95
CA GLY A 288 -4.03 -11.16 31.12
C GLY A 288 -3.50 -9.80 31.59
N GLU A 289 -3.61 -8.73 30.80
CA GLU A 289 -3.11 -7.39 31.21
C GLU A 289 -4.17 -6.53 31.91
N LYS A 290 -5.00 -7.17 32.73
CA LYS A 290 -5.91 -6.50 33.68
C LYS A 290 -5.22 -6.45 35.04
N GLY A 291 -4.18 -5.65 35.23
CA GLY A 291 -3.61 -5.45 36.58
C GLY A 291 -2.22 -4.83 36.74
N SER A 292 -1.37 -4.80 35.72
CA SER A 292 -0.22 -3.89 35.67
C SER A 292 -0.58 -2.76 34.72
N GLU A 293 -0.09 -1.54 34.96
CA GLU A 293 -0.16 -0.45 33.96
C GLU A 293 0.04 -1.05 32.56
N SER A 294 -1.01 -1.00 31.74
CA SER A 294 -1.09 -1.73 30.48
C SER A 294 0.19 -1.44 29.67
N PRO A 295 0.96 -2.45 29.24
CA PRO A 295 2.01 -2.19 28.28
C PRO A 295 1.30 -1.62 27.04
N SER A 296 1.62 -0.36 26.78
CA SER A 296 0.95 0.52 25.85
C SER A 296 0.46 -0.21 24.59
N LEU A 297 -0.86 -0.25 24.42
CA LEU A 297 -1.51 -0.38 23.11
C LEU A 297 -0.95 0.74 22.22
N SER A 298 0.10 0.45 21.46
CA SER A 298 0.68 1.42 20.54
C SER A 298 -0.21 1.48 19.30
N ARG A 299 -1.30 2.23 19.40
CA ARG A 299 -2.13 2.60 18.25
C ARG A 299 -1.28 3.49 17.35
N ILE A 300 -0.76 2.90 16.28
CA ILE A 300 -0.05 3.65 15.23
C ILE A 300 -1.15 4.11 14.30
N ASP A 301 -1.77 5.24 14.65
CA ASP A 301 -2.68 5.91 13.76
C ASP A 301 -1.89 6.41 12.55
N GLY A 302 -2.39 6.14 11.33
CA GLY A 302 -2.05 6.96 10.17
C GLY A 302 -2.31 8.44 10.50
N PRO A 303 -1.69 9.40 9.79
CA PRO A 303 -1.61 10.79 10.22
C PRO A 303 -2.99 11.37 10.55
N ASN A 304 -3.30 11.43 11.85
CA ASN A 304 -4.57 11.93 12.36
C ASN A 304 -4.33 13.35 12.92
N ALA A 305 -5.07 14.32 12.38
CA ALA A 305 -4.90 15.76 12.60
C ALA A 305 -5.43 16.27 13.97
N GLY A 306 -5.51 15.41 14.98
CA GLY A 306 -6.33 15.68 16.18
C GLY A 306 -5.59 16.09 17.45
N ASP A 307 -4.29 15.81 17.59
CA ASP A 307 -3.65 15.87 18.91
C ASP A 307 -2.71 17.08 19.05
N ALA A 308 -3.29 18.27 18.94
CA ALA A 308 -2.67 19.52 19.36
C ALA A 308 -3.19 19.90 20.75
N GLY A 309 -2.45 19.48 21.79
CA GLY A 309 -2.71 19.89 23.16
C GLY A 309 -2.81 21.41 23.28
N GLN A 310 -3.79 21.86 24.07
CA GLN A 310 -4.10 23.27 24.34
C GLN A 310 -2.89 24.03 24.93
N ILE A 311 -2.07 24.61 24.07
CA ILE A 311 -1.26 25.79 24.34
C ILE A 311 -1.44 26.68 23.11
N GLY A 312 -1.97 27.88 23.30
CA GLY A 312 -2.19 28.83 22.19
C GLY A 312 -0.92 29.04 21.35
N PRO A 313 -1.06 29.33 20.04
CA PRO A 313 0.07 29.47 19.15
C PRO A 313 1.03 30.57 19.66
N SER A 314 2.33 30.30 19.60
CA SER A 314 3.35 31.28 19.98
C SER A 314 3.22 32.56 19.15
N ALA A 315 3.76 33.69 19.64
CA ALA A 315 3.78 34.94 18.89
C ALA A 315 4.46 34.81 17.51
N SER A 316 5.39 33.85 17.36
CA SER A 316 6.04 33.53 16.08
C SER A 316 5.12 32.72 15.16
N LEU A 317 4.39 31.74 15.70
CA LEU A 317 3.44 30.95 14.92
C LEU A 317 2.23 31.78 14.48
N GLN A 318 1.79 32.76 15.28
CA GLN A 318 0.80 33.75 14.88
C GLN A 318 1.25 34.58 13.68
N LYS A 319 2.52 35.00 13.63
CA LYS A 319 3.08 35.69 12.44
C LYS A 319 3.11 34.80 11.20
N VAL A 320 3.43 33.50 11.37
CA VAL A 320 3.39 32.52 10.28
C VAL A 320 1.95 32.36 9.78
N LEU A 321 0.98 32.21 10.67
CA LEU A 321 -0.44 32.10 10.32
C LEU A 321 -0.94 33.35 9.59
N GLN A 322 -0.57 34.55 10.05
CA GLN A 322 -0.94 35.81 9.40
C GLN A 322 -0.33 35.94 7.99
N ALA A 323 0.92 35.51 7.80
CA ALA A 323 1.58 35.50 6.50
C ALA A 323 1.01 34.43 5.55
N ALA A 324 0.57 33.29 6.09
CA ALA A 324 -0.02 32.20 5.32
C ALA A 324 -1.48 32.46 4.94
N GLN A 325 -2.23 33.22 5.75
CA GLN A 325 -3.66 33.48 5.55
C GLN A 325 -4.05 33.89 4.12
N PRO A 326 -3.38 34.86 3.45
CA PRO A 326 -3.72 35.24 2.07
C PRO A 326 -3.27 34.22 1.01
N LEU A 327 -2.48 33.21 1.39
CA LEU A 327 -1.90 32.19 0.48
C LEU A 327 -2.60 30.83 0.60
N VAL A 328 -3.24 30.56 1.74
CA VAL A 328 -4.02 29.34 1.98
C VAL A 328 -5.27 29.34 1.12
N PHE A 329 -6.00 30.46 1.09
CA PHE A 329 -7.19 30.59 0.26
C PHE A 329 -7.17 31.91 -0.49
N TYR A 330 -7.23 31.83 -1.82
CA TYR A 330 -7.18 33.01 -2.68
C TYR A 330 -8.00 32.85 -3.94
N THR A 331 -8.30 33.98 -4.57
CA THR A 331 -9.09 34.03 -5.80
C THR A 331 -8.21 34.45 -6.96
N ILE A 332 -8.30 33.71 -8.07
CA ILE A 332 -7.71 34.09 -9.35
C ILE A 332 -8.76 34.84 -10.14
N LEU A 333 -8.43 36.04 -10.61
CA LEU A 333 -9.33 36.91 -11.35
C LEU A 333 -9.30 36.62 -12.86
N GLN A 334 -10.35 36.99 -13.58
CA GLN A 334 -10.38 36.83 -15.03
C GLN A 334 -9.39 37.78 -15.72
N LYS A 335 -8.85 37.37 -16.87
CA LYS A 335 -7.89 38.21 -17.62
C LYS A 335 -8.56 39.44 -18.25
N VAL A 336 -9.83 39.31 -18.62
CA VAL A 336 -10.61 40.34 -19.35
C VAL A 336 -11.25 41.33 -18.39
N ASP A 337 -11.77 40.84 -17.26
CA ASP A 337 -12.35 41.66 -16.21
C ASP A 337 -11.72 41.28 -14.87
N ARG A 338 -10.85 42.15 -14.35
CA ARG A 338 -10.14 41.94 -13.09
C ARG A 338 -11.03 42.13 -11.86
N THR A 339 -12.28 42.55 -12.03
CA THR A 339 -13.24 42.63 -10.91
C THR A 339 -13.97 41.30 -10.68
N LYS A 340 -13.92 40.37 -11.66
CA LYS A 340 -14.62 39.09 -11.58
C LYS A 340 -13.70 37.91 -11.24
N PRO A 341 -14.13 37.01 -10.33
CA PRO A 341 -13.40 35.78 -10.04
C PRO A 341 -13.44 34.81 -11.23
N LYS A 342 -12.28 34.23 -11.57
CA LYS A 342 -12.15 33.11 -12.51
C LYS A 342 -12.27 31.77 -11.79
N LYS A 343 -11.59 31.63 -10.66
CA LYS A 343 -11.63 30.45 -9.78
C LYS A 343 -11.08 30.79 -8.40
N CYS A 344 -11.54 30.06 -7.40
CA CYS A 344 -11.03 30.10 -6.03
C CYS A 344 -10.14 28.89 -5.80
N VAL A 345 -9.09 29.08 -5.00
CA VAL A 345 -8.06 28.08 -4.78
C VAL A 345 -7.82 27.93 -3.28
N LEU A 346 -7.90 26.69 -2.79
CA LEU A 346 -7.43 26.29 -1.47
C LEU A 346 -6.10 25.55 -1.66
N ASN A 347 -5.03 26.14 -1.14
CA ASN A 347 -3.65 25.69 -1.32
C ASN A 347 -3.19 24.84 -0.13
N VAL A 348 -3.31 23.52 -0.30
CA VAL A 348 -2.91 22.53 0.71
C VAL A 348 -1.40 22.57 0.95
N ALA A 349 -0.59 22.87 -0.06
CA ALA A 349 0.86 23.01 0.12
C ALA A 349 1.23 24.18 1.06
N THR A 350 0.44 25.25 1.06
CA THR A 350 0.64 26.35 2.03
C THR A 350 0.27 25.91 3.45
N MET A 351 -0.77 25.10 3.62
CA MET A 351 -1.11 24.51 4.93
C MET A 351 0.00 23.58 5.43
N GLN A 352 0.57 22.76 4.55
CA GLN A 352 1.74 21.93 4.88
C GLN A 352 2.95 22.79 5.27
N ALA A 353 3.15 23.94 4.62
CA ALA A 353 4.24 24.85 4.97
C ALA A 353 4.06 25.43 6.39
N VAL A 354 2.83 25.74 6.78
CA VAL A 354 2.50 26.13 8.16
C VAL A 354 2.79 24.99 9.14
N ALA A 355 2.41 23.75 8.81
CA ALA A 355 2.70 22.58 9.64
C ALA A 355 4.19 22.36 9.85
N VAL A 356 5.02 22.49 8.80
CA VAL A 356 6.48 22.44 8.91
C VAL A 356 7.01 23.48 9.90
N ARG A 357 6.51 24.73 9.86
CA ARG A 357 6.92 25.79 10.80
C ARG A 357 6.49 25.50 12.23
N ALA A 358 5.31 24.91 12.43
CA ALA A 358 4.85 24.48 13.74
C ALA A 358 5.76 23.39 14.34
N PHE A 359 6.15 22.38 13.55
CA PHE A 359 7.08 21.35 13.99
C PHE A 359 8.50 21.88 14.22
N GLN A 360 8.98 22.83 13.41
CA GLN A 360 10.26 23.51 13.66
C GLN A 360 10.29 24.19 15.02
N GLU A 361 9.19 24.82 15.44
CA GLU A 361 9.12 25.44 16.76
C GLU A 361 9.24 24.39 17.88
N GLN A 362 8.61 23.22 17.72
CA GLN A 362 8.73 22.13 18.67
C GLN A 362 10.17 21.58 18.74
N VAL A 363 10.84 21.45 17.58
CA VAL A 363 12.25 21.05 17.52
C VAL A 363 13.14 22.06 18.25
N ILE A 364 12.91 23.37 18.07
CA ILE A 364 13.66 24.42 18.76
C ILE A 364 13.45 24.32 20.28
N ARG A 365 12.21 24.12 20.74
CA ARG A 365 11.91 23.92 22.18
C ARG A 365 12.55 22.66 22.76
N ALA A 366 12.66 21.60 21.97
CA ALA A 366 13.38 20.39 22.35
C ALA A 366 14.90 20.67 22.44
N GLY A 367 15.45 21.40 21.47
CA GLY A 367 16.85 21.83 21.46
C GLY A 367 17.23 22.72 22.65
N THR A 368 16.36 23.63 23.09
CA THR A 368 16.61 24.45 24.29
C THR A 368 16.68 23.60 25.56
N GLN A 369 15.80 22.60 25.71
CA GLN A 369 15.86 21.67 26.85
C GLN A 369 17.17 20.88 26.87
N ILE A 370 17.62 20.39 25.70
CA ILE A 370 18.90 19.67 25.57
C ILE A 370 20.06 20.59 25.93
N LYS A 371 20.04 21.85 25.48
CA LYS A 371 21.03 22.88 25.85
C LYS A 371 21.07 23.10 27.36
N ASP A 372 19.93 23.03 28.04
CA ASP A 372 19.80 23.14 29.49
C ASP A 372 20.08 21.81 30.24
N GLY A 373 20.61 20.79 29.56
CA GLY A 373 20.97 19.50 30.14
C GLY A 373 19.80 18.55 30.39
N LYS A 374 18.60 18.84 29.86
CA LYS A 374 17.39 18.02 30.03
C LYS A 374 17.06 17.26 28.75
N MET A 375 16.73 15.97 28.86
CA MET A 375 16.25 15.17 27.73
C MET A 375 14.73 15.41 27.54
N PRO A 376 14.28 15.92 26.38
CA PRO A 376 12.85 16.08 26.09
C PRO A 376 12.19 14.70 25.96
N LYS A 377 11.07 14.50 26.66
CA LYS A 377 10.34 13.21 26.67
C LYS A 377 9.86 12.77 25.27
N ASP A 378 9.49 13.73 24.42
CA ASP A 378 8.94 13.47 23.08
C ASP A 378 9.92 13.76 21.93
N LEU A 379 11.24 13.83 22.19
CA LEU A 379 12.24 14.22 21.19
C LEU A 379 12.13 13.38 19.90
N ALA A 380 11.99 12.07 20.02
CA ALA A 380 11.87 11.16 18.88
C ALA A 380 10.58 11.41 18.08
N LYS A 381 9.46 11.71 18.75
CA LYS A 381 8.17 12.02 18.10
C LYS A 381 8.26 13.33 17.33
N VAL A 382 8.78 14.39 17.97
CA VAL A 382 8.93 15.72 17.37
C VAL A 382 9.87 15.69 16.16
N LEU A 383 11.01 14.99 16.25
CA LEU A 383 11.93 14.86 15.12
C LEU A 383 11.32 14.09 13.96
N ARG A 384 10.58 13.00 14.23
CA ARG A 384 9.88 12.24 13.19
C ARG A 384 8.82 13.08 12.48
N GLN A 385 7.97 13.80 13.23
CA GLN A 385 6.94 14.66 12.66
C GLN A 385 7.55 15.79 11.82
N TYR A 386 8.64 16.39 12.28
CA TYR A 386 9.35 17.41 11.52
C TYR A 386 9.94 16.86 10.21
N CYS A 387 10.69 15.76 10.28
CA CYS A 387 11.28 15.13 9.08
C CYS A 387 10.22 14.65 8.08
N GLY A 388 9.11 14.07 8.57
CA GLY A 388 7.98 13.69 7.74
C GLY A 388 7.36 14.89 7.03
N ALA A 389 7.07 15.96 7.77
CA ALA A 389 6.49 17.16 7.19
C ALA A 389 7.38 17.81 6.12
N VAL A 390 8.70 17.77 6.29
CA VAL A 390 9.68 18.24 5.29
C VAL A 390 9.68 17.33 4.05
N ARG A 391 9.69 16.00 4.22
CA ARG A 391 9.63 15.04 3.11
C ARG A 391 8.34 15.20 2.29
N ASP A 392 7.21 15.38 2.97
CA ASP A 392 5.92 15.58 2.31
C ASP A 392 5.89 16.92 1.55
N MET A 393 6.54 17.95 2.08
CA MET A 393 6.73 19.23 1.37
C MET A 393 7.52 19.05 0.08
N ASP A 394 8.60 18.27 0.09
CA ASP A 394 9.40 17.98 -1.11
C ASP A 394 8.55 17.24 -2.17
N TYR A 395 7.73 16.28 -1.74
CA TYR A 395 6.79 15.60 -2.62
C TYR A 395 5.75 16.56 -3.22
N MET A 396 5.19 17.46 -2.40
CA MET A 396 4.24 18.48 -2.86
C MET A 396 4.87 19.40 -3.92
N GLN A 397 6.12 19.83 -3.69
CA GLN A 397 6.87 20.64 -4.65
C GLN A 397 7.16 19.91 -5.96
N GLU A 398 7.50 18.62 -5.89
CA GLU A 398 7.69 17.79 -7.09
C GLU A 398 6.41 17.75 -7.94
N LYS A 399 5.23 17.67 -7.32
CA LYS A 399 3.95 17.64 -8.04
C LYS A 399 3.50 18.99 -8.58
N ALA A 400 3.95 20.11 -8.00
CA ALA A 400 3.70 21.44 -8.55
C ALA A 400 4.26 21.60 -9.98
N ASN A 401 5.30 20.85 -10.34
CA ASN A 401 5.88 20.85 -11.69
C ASN A 401 4.93 20.30 -12.78
N ASN A 402 3.81 19.67 -12.41
CA ASN A 402 2.81 19.17 -13.36
C ASN A 402 1.90 20.28 -13.93
N GLY A 403 2.12 21.53 -13.50
CA GLY A 403 1.35 22.70 -13.91
C GLY A 403 0.16 22.98 -12.99
N PHE A 404 -0.18 24.25 -12.87
CA PHE A 404 -1.11 24.80 -11.88
C PHE A 404 -2.49 24.11 -11.87
N ASP A 405 -3.08 23.84 -13.04
CA ASP A 405 -4.41 23.21 -13.11
C ASP A 405 -4.41 21.70 -12.78
N ASN A 406 -3.22 21.08 -12.74
CA ASN A 406 -3.02 19.65 -12.53
C ASN A 406 -2.32 19.33 -11.20
N ASP A 407 -2.10 20.35 -10.37
CA ASP A 407 -1.52 20.18 -9.05
C ASP A 407 -2.56 19.56 -8.10
N PRO A 408 -2.33 18.36 -7.55
CA PRO A 408 -3.27 17.71 -6.64
C PRO A 408 -3.39 18.42 -5.28
N PHE A 409 -2.46 19.32 -4.96
CA PHE A 409 -2.45 20.09 -3.71
C PHE A 409 -3.11 21.46 -3.84
N LEU A 410 -3.64 21.77 -5.03
CA LEU A 410 -4.50 22.92 -5.28
C LEU A 410 -5.93 22.44 -5.49
N LEU A 411 -6.74 22.57 -4.46
CA LEU A 411 -8.18 22.39 -4.58
C LEU A 411 -8.73 23.65 -5.26
N MET A 412 -9.55 23.49 -6.29
CA MET A 412 -10.00 24.57 -7.14
C MET A 412 -11.49 24.51 -7.38
N SER A 413 -12.15 25.67 -7.30
CA SER A 413 -13.57 25.78 -7.63
C SER A 413 -13.88 25.51 -9.11
N SER A 414 -12.90 25.39 -10.00
CA SER A 414 -13.12 25.01 -11.40
C SER A 414 -13.52 23.54 -11.60
N LYS A 415 -13.43 22.70 -10.56
CA LYS A 415 -13.89 21.31 -10.56
C LYS A 415 -15.12 21.16 -9.65
N GLN A 416 -16.13 20.42 -10.08
CA GLN A 416 -17.44 20.40 -9.45
C GLN A 416 -17.41 19.83 -8.03
N ILE A 417 -16.76 18.67 -7.83
CA ILE A 417 -16.68 18.03 -6.50
C ILE A 417 -15.92 18.92 -5.51
N GLU A 418 -14.80 19.50 -5.93
CA GLU A 418 -13.99 20.39 -5.08
C GLU A 418 -14.74 21.68 -4.75
N ARG A 419 -15.51 22.22 -5.72
CA ARG A 419 -16.42 23.36 -5.50
C ARG A 419 -17.47 23.05 -4.44
N ASP A 420 -18.19 21.93 -4.59
CA ASP A 420 -19.25 21.52 -3.66
C ASP A 420 -18.69 21.35 -2.23
N MET A 421 -17.50 20.75 -2.10
CA MET A 421 -16.82 20.63 -0.82
C MET A 421 -16.48 21.98 -0.19
N MET A 422 -15.95 22.94 -0.96
CA MET A 422 -15.64 24.29 -0.47
C MET A 422 -16.90 25.06 -0.06
N GLU A 423 -17.99 24.88 -0.80
CA GLU A 423 -19.28 25.53 -0.52
C GLU A 423 -19.90 24.99 0.76
N ASN A 424 -19.96 23.67 0.93
CA ASN A 424 -20.53 23.00 2.10
C ASN A 424 -19.80 23.37 3.40
N HIS A 425 -18.50 23.69 3.32
CA HIS A 425 -17.69 24.08 4.48
C HIS A 425 -17.51 25.60 4.62
N GLY A 426 -18.26 26.41 3.87
CA GLY A 426 -18.29 27.86 4.04
C GLY A 426 -17.04 28.61 3.54
N LEU A 427 -16.10 27.93 2.89
CA LEU A 427 -14.88 28.57 2.35
C LEU A 427 -15.19 29.57 1.23
N MET A 428 -16.34 29.44 0.58
CA MET A 428 -16.80 30.32 -0.50
C MET A 428 -17.67 31.50 -0.02
N GLN A 429 -17.89 31.66 1.29
CA GLN A 429 -18.74 32.74 1.84
C GLN A 429 -18.21 34.16 1.54
N TRP A 430 -16.92 34.30 1.29
CA TRP A 430 -16.23 35.58 1.03
C TRP A 430 -16.19 35.97 -0.46
N VAL A 431 -16.65 35.10 -1.36
CA VAL A 431 -16.77 35.42 -2.79
C VAL A 431 -18.08 36.19 -2.95
N GLU A 432 -17.98 37.52 -2.94
CA GLU A 432 -19.11 38.45 -2.75
C GLU A 432 -20.29 38.27 -3.72
N GLN A 433 -20.13 37.57 -4.86
CA GLN A 433 -21.25 37.20 -5.73
C GLN A 433 -21.07 35.79 -6.32
N ARG A 434 -21.82 34.82 -5.77
CA ARG A 434 -21.87 33.40 -6.20
C ARG A 434 -22.13 33.21 -7.70
N GLN A 435 -22.77 34.18 -8.35
CA GLN A 435 -23.18 34.14 -9.76
C GLN A 435 -22.05 34.51 -10.75
N ASP A 436 -20.93 35.05 -10.29
CA ASP A 436 -19.83 35.48 -11.17
C ASP A 436 -18.78 34.40 -11.46
N LEU A 437 -18.82 33.27 -10.74
CA LEU A 437 -17.92 32.16 -11.00
C LEU A 437 -18.38 31.37 -12.24
N PRO A 438 -17.49 31.07 -13.20
CA PRO A 438 -17.82 30.20 -14.32
C PRO A 438 -18.34 28.83 -13.87
N VAL A 439 -19.20 28.19 -14.66
CA VAL A 439 -19.61 26.80 -14.42
C VAL A 439 -18.39 25.89 -14.37
N ALA A 440 -18.37 24.92 -13.44
CA ALA A 440 -17.25 24.00 -13.31
C ALA A 440 -17.03 23.21 -14.62
N LEU A 441 -15.76 22.99 -14.97
CA LEU A 441 -15.35 22.37 -16.24
C LEU A 441 -15.92 20.95 -16.41
N ASP A 442 -16.09 20.24 -15.31
CA ASP A 442 -16.58 18.87 -15.23
C ASP A 442 -18.00 18.78 -14.64
N SER A 443 -18.75 19.89 -14.57
CA SER A 443 -20.12 19.95 -14.01
C SER A 443 -21.07 18.86 -14.52
N LYS A 444 -20.96 18.45 -15.79
CA LYS A 444 -21.79 17.38 -16.38
C LYS A 444 -21.35 15.96 -15.99
N HIS A 445 -20.06 15.77 -15.72
CA HIS A 445 -19.46 14.49 -15.37
C HIS A 445 -18.36 14.72 -14.32
N PRO A 446 -18.75 14.95 -13.05
CA PRO A 446 -17.80 15.28 -12.00
C PRO A 446 -16.76 14.16 -11.82
N GLY A 447 -15.48 14.51 -11.91
CA GLY A 447 -14.41 13.53 -11.79
C GLY A 447 -13.97 13.36 -10.33
N LEU A 448 -13.75 12.13 -9.89
CA LEU A 448 -13.16 11.88 -8.57
C LEU A 448 -11.75 12.51 -8.49
N PRO A 449 -11.41 13.19 -7.37
CA PRO A 449 -10.08 13.77 -7.17
C PRO A 449 -8.99 12.73 -7.41
N GLY A 450 -8.02 13.05 -8.27
CA GLY A 450 -6.91 12.13 -8.62
C GLY A 450 -7.24 10.99 -9.59
N VAL A 451 -8.52 10.67 -9.85
CA VAL A 451 -8.94 9.52 -10.69
C VAL A 451 -9.05 9.85 -12.17
N GLY A 452 -9.24 11.13 -12.53
CA GLY A 452 -9.23 11.59 -13.92
C GLY A 452 -7.90 11.38 -14.67
N ARG A 453 -6.81 11.07 -13.94
CA ARG A 453 -5.50 10.75 -14.51
C ARG A 453 -5.48 9.40 -15.21
N THR A 454 -6.02 8.33 -14.63
CA THR A 454 -5.82 6.97 -15.18
C THR A 454 -6.54 6.79 -16.52
N ALA A 455 -7.76 7.30 -16.64
CA ALA A 455 -8.55 7.23 -17.87
C ALA A 455 -8.01 8.11 -19.00
N ARG A 456 -7.59 9.36 -18.70
CA ARG A 456 -7.02 10.26 -19.72
C ARG A 456 -5.59 9.92 -20.09
N ILE A 457 -4.79 9.38 -19.17
CA ILE A 457 -3.42 8.89 -19.46
C ILE A 457 -3.49 7.61 -20.31
N HIS A 458 -4.42 6.69 -20.07
CA HIS A 458 -4.63 5.54 -20.96
C HIS A 458 -5.10 5.96 -22.37
N ALA A 459 -6.03 6.92 -22.46
CA ALA A 459 -6.50 7.45 -23.75
C ALA A 459 -5.38 8.21 -24.51
N ALA A 460 -4.61 9.05 -23.82
CA ALA A 460 -3.50 9.80 -24.40
C ALA A 460 -2.28 8.91 -24.73
N GLN A 461 -2.03 7.83 -23.97
CA GLN A 461 -0.97 6.87 -24.24
C GLN A 461 -1.28 5.97 -25.45
N CYS A 462 -2.54 5.63 -25.70
CA CYS A 462 -2.94 4.90 -26.91
C CYS A 462 -2.75 5.75 -28.19
N GLN A 463 -2.96 7.06 -28.12
CA GLN A 463 -2.71 7.97 -29.25
C GLN A 463 -1.20 8.23 -29.45
N ASN A 464 -0.44 8.38 -28.36
CA ASN A 464 1.01 8.60 -28.41
C ASN A 464 1.83 7.34 -28.78
N ARG A 465 1.33 6.12 -28.61
CA ARG A 465 2.03 4.90 -29.09
C ARG A 465 2.15 4.84 -30.62
N ARG A 466 1.14 5.33 -31.36
CA ARG A 466 1.21 5.40 -32.84
C ARG A 466 2.16 6.49 -33.31
N ILE A 467 2.16 7.65 -32.66
CA ILE A 467 3.05 8.78 -32.98
C ILE A 467 4.51 8.43 -32.64
N ARG A 468 4.77 7.89 -31.44
CA ARG A 468 6.11 7.48 -30.99
C ARG A 468 6.67 6.29 -31.78
N ARG A 469 5.85 5.33 -32.21
CA ARG A 469 6.30 4.27 -33.16
C ARG A 469 6.66 4.85 -34.52
N LYS A 470 5.90 5.83 -35.06
CA LYS A 470 6.25 6.51 -36.31
C LYS A 470 7.54 7.32 -36.17
N LEU A 471 7.72 8.08 -35.08
CA LEU A 471 8.94 8.83 -34.78
C LEU A 471 10.16 7.94 -34.58
N ASN A 472 10.02 6.81 -33.85
CA ASN A 472 11.13 5.86 -33.65
C ASN A 472 11.51 5.11 -34.94
N MET A 473 10.54 4.86 -35.84
CA MET A 473 10.82 4.25 -37.14
C MET A 473 11.47 5.26 -38.10
N LEU A 474 11.04 6.53 -38.07
CA LEU A 474 11.67 7.63 -38.79
C LEU A 474 13.09 7.92 -38.30
N SER A 475 13.34 7.89 -36.99
CA SER A 475 14.68 8.11 -36.42
C SER A 475 15.63 6.94 -36.70
N ALA A 476 15.13 5.69 -36.72
CA ALA A 476 15.92 4.53 -37.14
C ALA A 476 16.31 4.61 -38.63
N LEU A 477 15.40 5.02 -39.51
CA LEU A 477 15.69 5.25 -40.94
C LEU A 477 16.67 6.40 -41.15
N ALA A 478 16.49 7.51 -40.43
CA ALA A 478 17.40 8.66 -40.48
C ALA A 478 18.80 8.31 -39.96
N GLY A 479 18.90 7.55 -38.86
CA GLY A 479 20.17 7.06 -38.32
C GLY A 479 20.89 6.11 -39.28
N GLY A 480 20.15 5.21 -39.95
CA GLY A 480 20.70 4.33 -40.99
C GLY A 480 21.23 5.11 -42.20
N LEU A 481 20.48 6.09 -42.70
CA LEU A 481 20.92 6.96 -43.80
C LEU A 481 22.13 7.82 -43.41
N ALA A 482 22.17 8.32 -42.16
CA ALA A 482 23.30 9.09 -41.66
C ALA A 482 24.61 8.28 -41.65
N LEU A 483 24.55 6.95 -41.53
CA LEU A 483 25.75 6.10 -41.63
C LEU A 483 26.12 5.79 -43.09
N ILE A 484 25.13 5.47 -43.93
CA ILE A 484 25.35 4.96 -45.28
C ILE A 484 25.75 6.08 -46.26
N VAL A 485 25.10 7.24 -46.21
CA VAL A 485 25.31 8.35 -47.15
C VAL A 485 26.76 8.85 -47.16
N PRO A 486 27.40 9.20 -46.02
CA PRO A 486 28.79 9.65 -46.04
C PRO A 486 29.75 8.55 -46.51
N MET A 487 29.50 7.28 -46.20
CA MET A 487 30.32 6.16 -46.69
C MET A 487 30.23 6.01 -48.22
N VAL A 488 29.03 6.15 -48.79
CA VAL A 488 28.82 6.11 -50.25
C VAL A 488 29.49 7.30 -50.93
N ILE A 489 29.37 8.52 -50.39
CA ILE A 489 30.03 9.72 -50.92
C ILE A 489 31.56 9.52 -50.92
N MET A 490 32.13 9.05 -49.82
CA MET A 490 33.57 8.81 -49.70
C MET A 490 34.06 7.68 -50.63
N LYS A 491 33.19 6.75 -51.02
CA LYS A 491 33.54 5.69 -51.98
C LYS A 491 33.45 6.14 -53.43
N LEU A 492 32.46 6.97 -53.76
CA LEU A 492 32.18 7.40 -55.14
C LEU A 492 32.99 8.63 -55.57
N VAL A 493 33.39 9.49 -54.62
CA VAL A 493 34.16 10.70 -54.90
C VAL A 493 35.55 10.58 -54.25
N PRO A 494 36.57 10.09 -54.98
CA PRO A 494 37.90 9.93 -54.43
C PRO A 494 38.57 11.29 -54.20
N GLY A 495 39.01 11.55 -52.97
CA GLY A 495 39.78 12.75 -52.64
C GLY A 495 39.87 13.00 -51.15
N LYS A 496 41.09 13.24 -50.63
CA LYS A 496 41.34 13.44 -49.20
C LYS A 496 40.52 14.59 -48.60
N ILE A 497 40.44 15.70 -49.33
CA ILE A 497 39.68 16.88 -48.90
C ILE A 497 38.19 16.56 -48.87
N CYS A 498 37.68 15.81 -49.87
CA CYS A 498 36.28 15.42 -49.93
C CYS A 498 35.89 14.50 -48.76
N SER A 499 36.72 13.50 -48.45
CA SER A 499 36.46 12.60 -47.32
C SER A 499 36.52 13.30 -45.97
N LEU A 500 37.47 14.24 -45.79
CA LEU A 500 37.59 15.00 -44.55
C LEU A 500 36.39 15.96 -44.35
N VAL A 501 36.03 16.72 -45.39
CA VAL A 501 34.89 17.64 -45.36
C VAL A 501 33.57 16.89 -45.13
N THR A 502 33.39 15.74 -45.78
CA THR A 502 32.20 14.89 -45.60
C THR A 502 32.12 14.36 -44.17
N THR A 503 33.23 13.89 -43.61
CA THR A 503 33.28 13.40 -42.22
C THR A 503 32.91 14.50 -41.22
N CYS A 504 33.57 15.65 -41.30
CA CYS A 504 33.33 16.76 -40.37
C CYS A 504 31.88 17.27 -40.45
N SER A 505 31.34 17.41 -41.66
CA SER A 505 29.99 17.94 -41.87
C SER A 505 28.92 16.98 -41.33
N PHE A 506 29.06 15.68 -41.58
CA PHE A 506 28.08 14.68 -41.12
C PHE A 506 28.18 14.42 -39.61
N VAL A 507 29.38 14.40 -39.02
CA VAL A 507 29.55 14.28 -37.56
C VAL A 507 28.92 15.47 -36.84
N PHE A 508 29.16 16.70 -37.32
CA PHE A 508 28.55 17.89 -36.73
C PHE A 508 27.03 17.90 -36.90
N GLY A 509 26.53 17.61 -38.10
CA GLY A 509 25.09 17.51 -38.37
C GLY A 509 24.40 16.45 -37.50
N PHE A 510 25.05 15.30 -37.30
CA PHE A 510 24.54 14.23 -36.43
C PHE A 510 24.51 14.65 -34.96
N ALA A 511 25.54 15.33 -34.45
CA ALA A 511 25.58 15.84 -33.09
C ALA A 511 24.44 16.85 -32.81
N VAL A 512 24.22 17.78 -33.74
CA VAL A 512 23.13 18.77 -33.67
C VAL A 512 21.77 18.08 -33.76
N ALA A 513 21.62 17.12 -34.67
CA ALA A 513 20.37 16.36 -34.81
C ALA A 513 20.02 15.59 -33.53
N ILE A 514 20.99 14.90 -32.92
CA ILE A 514 20.76 14.19 -31.65
C ILE A 514 20.45 15.18 -30.52
N ALA A 515 21.17 16.30 -30.43
CA ALA A 515 20.94 17.30 -29.40
C ALA A 515 19.56 17.97 -29.48
N LEU A 516 19.00 18.11 -30.69
CA LEU A 516 17.68 18.72 -30.89
C LEU A 516 16.51 17.73 -30.86
N LEU A 517 16.76 16.46 -31.20
CA LEU A 517 15.71 15.46 -31.39
C LEU A 517 15.67 14.38 -30.30
N SER A 518 16.65 14.35 -29.38
CA SER A 518 16.76 13.32 -28.34
C SER A 518 16.85 13.92 -26.94
N ASP A 519 16.23 13.27 -25.96
CA ASP A 519 16.31 13.65 -24.55
C ASP A 519 17.59 13.14 -23.85
N LEU A 520 18.69 12.95 -24.60
CA LEU A 520 19.94 12.41 -24.06
C LEU A 520 20.67 13.44 -23.20
N ARG A 521 21.33 12.97 -22.14
CA ARG A 521 22.16 13.85 -21.29
C ARG A 521 23.39 14.31 -22.08
N PRO A 522 23.96 15.49 -21.79
CA PRO A 522 25.13 16.01 -22.52
C PRO A 522 26.29 15.03 -22.65
N ASN A 523 26.58 14.25 -21.60
CA ASN A 523 27.64 13.25 -21.60
C ASN A 523 27.36 12.05 -22.53
N GLU A 524 26.08 11.70 -22.71
CA GLU A 524 25.63 10.62 -23.59
C GLU A 524 25.65 11.06 -25.06
N ILE A 525 25.26 12.31 -25.34
CA ILE A 525 25.38 12.92 -26.68
C ILE A 525 26.85 12.91 -27.14
N LEU A 526 27.76 13.25 -26.23
CA LEU A 526 29.19 13.25 -26.50
C LEU A 526 29.72 11.84 -26.81
N GLY A 527 29.27 10.84 -26.06
CA GLY A 527 29.62 9.43 -26.29
C GLY A 527 29.13 8.89 -27.64
N VAL A 528 27.85 9.13 -27.98
CA VAL A 528 27.26 8.66 -29.25
C VAL A 528 27.87 9.37 -30.46
N THR A 529 28.14 10.68 -30.34
CA THR A 529 28.83 11.45 -31.39
C THR A 529 30.26 10.96 -31.60
N ALA A 530 30.99 10.65 -30.52
CA ALA A 530 32.35 10.11 -30.62
C ALA A 530 32.36 8.72 -31.29
N ALA A 531 31.41 7.85 -30.96
CA ALA A 531 31.27 6.55 -31.61
C ALA A 531 30.98 6.67 -33.11
N TYR A 532 30.10 7.59 -33.50
CA TYR A 532 29.79 7.87 -34.90
C TYR A 532 31.00 8.43 -35.67
N ALA A 533 31.74 9.36 -35.07
CA ALA A 533 32.97 9.89 -35.64
C ALA A 533 34.04 8.80 -35.84
N ALA A 534 34.21 7.89 -34.88
CA ALA A 534 35.16 6.80 -34.97
C ALA A 534 34.88 5.90 -36.18
N VAL A 535 33.61 5.59 -36.45
CA VAL A 535 33.21 4.77 -37.61
C VAL A 535 33.58 5.45 -38.93
N LEU A 536 33.31 6.74 -39.10
CA LEU A 536 33.62 7.45 -40.35
C LEU A 536 35.13 7.68 -40.55
N VAL A 537 35.88 7.91 -39.47
CA VAL A 537 37.34 8.13 -39.53
C VAL A 537 38.07 6.89 -40.06
N VAL A 538 37.60 5.68 -39.77
CA VAL A 538 38.16 4.44 -40.32
C VAL A 538 38.14 4.46 -41.86
N PHE A 539 37.07 4.97 -42.47
CA PHE A 539 36.94 5.02 -43.93
C PHE A 539 37.84 6.08 -44.58
N VAL A 540 38.11 7.18 -43.87
CA VAL A 540 39.13 8.17 -44.28
C VAL A 540 40.53 7.52 -44.27
N GLY A 541 40.81 6.63 -43.32
CA GLY A 541 42.05 5.86 -43.26
C GLY A 541 42.21 4.85 -44.39
N THR A 542 41.15 4.09 -44.71
CA THR A 542 41.19 3.02 -45.73
C THR A 542 41.22 3.52 -47.18
N THR A 543 40.83 4.77 -47.44
CA THR A 543 40.94 5.38 -48.79
C THR A 543 42.38 5.81 -49.13
N SER A 544 43.34 5.53 -48.24
CA SER A 544 44.77 5.83 -48.40
C SER A 544 45.62 4.62 -48.85
N SER A 545 45.01 3.51 -49.28
CA SER A 545 45.71 2.35 -49.86
C SER A 545 45.29 2.08 -51.29
#